data_AF-A0A3D5MS01-F1
#
_entry.id   AF-A0A3D5MS01-F1
#
_cell.length_a   1.000
_cell.length_b   1.000
_cell.length_c   1.000
_cell.angle_alpha   90.00
_cell.angle_beta   90.00
_cell.angle_gamma   90.00
#
_symmetry.space_group_name_H-M   'P 1'
#
loop_
_entity.id
_entity.type
_entity.pdbx_description
1 polymer ?
#
loop_
_entity_poly.entity_id
_entity_poly.type
_entity_poly.pdbx_seq_one_letter_code
_entity_poly.pdbx_strand_id
1 'polypeptide(L)'
;MRNLLAQVPKGAQPPVAVLVRTIFAQPGQAAARAHLRKVVVTLEHRHPKAATLLADAEENVLAYMSFPEKHRRRLHSRNLLERLHKEIKCRRT
;
A
#
# COMPACT_ATOMS: atom_id res chain seq x y z
N MET A 1 -6.61 0.26 -5.11
CA MET A 1 -5.51 -0.59 -4.53
C MET A 1 -5.52 -2.06 -4.94
N ARG A 2 -6.47 -2.55 -5.74
CA ARG A 2 -6.45 -3.93 -6.24
C ARG A 2 -5.31 -4.04 -7.27
N ASN A 3 -4.39 -4.99 -7.10
CA ASN A 3 -3.24 -5.28 -7.99
C ASN A 3 -1.92 -4.50 -7.82
N LEU A 4 -1.66 -3.74 -6.74
CA LEU A 4 -0.32 -3.15 -6.55
C LEU A 4 0.79 -4.23 -6.52
N LEU A 5 0.58 -5.30 -5.74
CA LEU A 5 1.55 -6.38 -5.64
C LEU A 5 1.60 -7.29 -6.87
N ALA A 6 0.54 -7.31 -7.68
CA ALA A 6 0.54 -8.05 -8.95
C ALA A 6 1.47 -7.42 -9.99
N GLN A 7 1.84 -6.14 -9.81
CA GLN A 7 2.67 -5.36 -10.71
C GLN A 7 4.15 -5.33 -10.28
N VAL A 8 4.44 -6.01 -9.16
CA VAL A 8 5.77 -6.19 -8.59
C VAL A 8 6.12 -7.68 -8.69
N PRO A 9 7.36 -8.04 -9.10
CA PRO A 9 7.78 -9.44 -9.14
C PRO A 9 7.64 -10.10 -7.76
N LYS A 10 7.30 -11.41 -7.73
CA LYS A 10 6.98 -12.15 -6.50
C LYS A 10 8.01 -11.98 -5.37
N GLY A 11 9.30 -11.89 -5.70
CA GLY A 11 10.38 -11.67 -4.73
C GLY A 11 10.37 -10.29 -4.07
N ALA A 12 9.85 -9.26 -4.73
CA ALA A 12 9.77 -7.89 -4.22
C ALA A 12 8.38 -7.54 -3.63
N GLN A 13 7.40 -8.44 -3.72
CA GLN A 13 6.09 -8.27 -3.06
C GLN A 13 6.16 -8.13 -1.53
N PRO A 14 6.88 -9.01 -0.78
CA PRO A 14 6.96 -8.87 0.68
C PRO A 14 7.50 -7.51 1.16
N PRO A 15 8.63 -6.97 0.63
CA PRO A 15 9.10 -5.65 1.06
C PRO A 15 8.14 -4.52 0.65
N VAL A 16 7.51 -4.58 -0.53
CA VAL A 16 6.51 -3.58 -0.94
C VAL A 16 5.27 -3.62 -0.05
N ALA A 17 4.81 -4.80 0.36
CA ALA A 17 3.68 -4.93 1.28
C ALA A 17 3.99 -4.31 2.66
N VAL A 18 5.22 -4.48 3.17
CA VAL A 18 5.66 -3.85 4.42
C VAL A 18 5.70 -2.33 4.28
N LEU A 19 6.26 -1.80 3.18
CA LEU A 19 6.28 -0.35 2.93
C LEU A 19 4.87 0.25 2.93
N VAL A 20 3.93 -0.40 2.24
CA VAL A 20 2.53 0.03 2.18
C VAL A 20 1.91 0.02 3.58
N ARG A 21 2.14 -1.02 4.39
CA ARG A 21 1.65 -1.08 5.78
C ARG A 21 2.20 0.07 6.62
N THR A 22 3.47 0.42 6.46
CA THR A 22 4.11 1.52 7.21
C THR A 22 3.52 2.88 6.84
N ILE A 23 3.10 3.08 5.58
CA ILE A 23 2.36 4.29 5.15
C ILE A 23 1.04 4.40 5.90
N PHE A 24 0.30 3.29 6.01
CA PHE A 24 -0.98 3.25 6.74
C PHE A 24 -0.85 3.34 8.26
N ALA A 25 0.33 3.07 8.80
CA ALA A 25 0.64 3.22 10.22
C ALA A 25 1.03 4.66 10.60
N GLN A 26 1.19 5.58 9.64
CA GLN A 26 1.52 6.97 9.94
C GLN A 26 0.36 7.69 10.64
N PRO A 27 0.64 8.56 11.63
CA PRO A 27 -0.39 9.24 12.42
C PRO A 27 -1.14 10.32 11.63
N GLY A 28 -0.55 10.83 10.53
CA GLY A 28 -1.09 11.96 9.79
C GLY A 28 -0.98 11.80 8.27
N GLN A 29 -1.88 12.49 7.57
CA GLN A 29 -1.95 12.50 6.11
C GLN A 29 -0.67 13.03 5.46
N ALA A 30 -0.08 14.10 6.01
CA ALA A 30 1.17 14.67 5.52
C ALA A 30 2.34 13.68 5.64
N ALA A 31 2.45 12.98 6.76
CA ALA A 31 3.49 11.97 6.99
C ALA A 31 3.32 10.76 6.06
N ALA A 32 2.09 10.28 5.89
CA ALA A 32 1.76 9.21 4.96
C ALA A 32 2.12 9.58 3.52
N ARG A 33 1.77 10.80 3.08
CA ARG A 33 2.07 11.31 1.73
C ARG A 33 3.57 11.45 1.49
N ALA A 34 4.30 12.00 2.46
CA ALA A 34 5.75 12.13 2.36
C ALA A 34 6.45 10.76 2.25
N HIS A 35 5.99 9.77 3.01
CA HIS A 35 6.53 8.41 2.94
C HIS A 35 6.17 7.73 1.61
N LEU A 36 4.93 7.91 1.14
CA LEU A 36 4.48 7.39 -0.15
C LEU A 36 5.32 7.94 -1.30
N ARG A 37 5.56 9.25 -1.35
CA ARG A 37 6.43 9.85 -2.39
C ARG A 37 7.84 9.28 -2.40
N LYS A 38 8.46 9.08 -1.24
CA LYS A 38 9.79 8.44 -1.15
C LYS A 38 9.79 7.03 -1.74
N VAL A 39 8.75 6.27 -1.44
CA VAL A 39 8.58 4.90 -1.95
C VAL A 39 8.32 4.91 -3.47
N VAL A 40 7.51 5.83 -3.97
CA VAL A 40 7.26 6.02 -5.41
C VAL A 40 8.56 6.31 -6.15
N VAL A 41 9.34 7.31 -5.73
CA VAL A 41 10.62 7.65 -6.37
C VAL A 41 11.58 6.46 -6.38
N THR A 42 11.63 5.70 -5.29
CA THR A 42 12.47 4.48 -5.21
C THR A 42 11.99 3.39 -6.18
N LEU A 43 10.68 3.24 -6.31
CA LEU A 43 10.07 2.25 -7.19
C LEU A 43 10.03 2.70 -8.65
N GLU A 44 10.04 3.98 -8.98
CA GLU A 44 10.06 4.46 -10.38
C GLU A 44 11.26 3.90 -11.14
N HIS A 45 12.41 3.81 -10.47
CA HIS A 45 13.65 3.33 -11.07
C HIS A 45 13.70 1.81 -11.29
N ARG A 46 12.99 1.01 -10.47
CA ARG A 46 13.03 -0.47 -10.53
C ARG A 46 11.75 -1.08 -11.09
N HIS A 47 10.60 -0.47 -10.78
CA HIS A 47 9.25 -0.95 -11.03
C HIS A 47 8.32 0.23 -11.35
N PRO A 48 8.46 0.89 -12.52
CA PRO A 48 7.70 2.08 -12.88
C PRO A 48 6.18 1.85 -12.84
N LYS A 49 5.70 0.66 -13.26
CA LYS A 49 4.27 0.29 -13.19
C LYS A 49 3.73 0.26 -11.76
N ALA A 50 4.53 -0.19 -10.79
CA ALA A 50 4.14 -0.20 -9.39
C ALA A 50 4.16 1.22 -8.80
N ALA A 51 5.09 2.05 -9.25
CA ALA A 51 5.19 3.45 -8.86
C ALA A 51 3.96 4.26 -9.31
N THR A 52 3.53 4.11 -10.57
CA THR A 52 2.30 4.75 -11.08
C THR A 52 1.07 4.35 -10.26
N LEU A 53 0.95 3.06 -9.91
CA LEU A 53 -0.17 2.59 -9.08
C LEU A 53 -0.10 3.07 -7.63
N LEU A 54 1.09 3.24 -7.07
CA LEU A 54 1.26 3.85 -5.75
C LEU A 54 0.93 5.35 -5.78
N ALA A 55 1.27 6.05 -6.86
CA ALA A 55 0.92 7.45 -7.07
C ALA A 55 -0.60 7.63 -7.20
N ASP A 56 -1.29 6.78 -7.99
CA ASP A 56 -2.75 6.75 -8.08
C ASP A 56 -3.41 6.38 -6.74
N ALA A 57 -2.75 5.51 -5.97
CA ALA A 57 -3.19 5.17 -4.63
C ALA A 57 -2.97 6.28 -3.60
N GLU A 58 -2.24 7.36 -3.91
CA GLU A 58 -2.06 8.52 -3.02
C GLU A 58 -3.42 9.07 -2.58
N GLU A 59 -4.35 9.27 -3.51
CA GLU A 59 -5.68 9.81 -3.21
C GLU A 59 -6.50 8.86 -2.32
N ASN A 60 -6.37 7.54 -2.54
CA ASN A 60 -7.00 6.53 -1.70
C ASN A 60 -6.42 6.53 -0.27
N VAL A 61 -5.11 6.75 -0.13
CA VAL A 61 -4.44 6.87 1.17
C VAL A 61 -4.86 8.17 1.87
N LEU A 62 -4.93 9.30 1.16
CA LEU A 62 -5.43 10.56 1.71
C LEU A 62 -6.88 10.45 2.18
N ALA A 63 -7.75 9.80 1.40
CA ALA A 63 -9.13 9.55 1.77
C ALA A 63 -9.21 8.66 3.02
N TYR A 64 -8.42 7.58 3.08
CA TYR A 64 -8.33 6.71 4.27
C TYR A 64 -7.84 7.47 5.52
N MET A 65 -6.84 8.33 5.34
CA MET A 65 -6.28 9.20 6.39
C MET A 65 -7.17 10.40 6.73
N SER A 66 -8.30 10.58 6.06
CA SER A 66 -9.32 11.57 6.45
C SER A 66 -10.32 11.00 7.47
N PHE A 67 -10.44 9.67 7.58
CA PHE A 67 -11.28 9.04 8.60
C PHE A 67 -10.62 9.10 9.99
N PRO A 68 -11.37 9.21 11.10
CA PRO A 68 -10.80 9.15 12.44
C PRO A 68 -10.16 7.78 12.75
N GLU A 69 -9.07 7.75 13.53
CA GLU A 69 -8.27 6.54 13.83
C GLU A 69 -9.10 5.34 14.34
N LYS A 70 -10.16 5.62 15.11
CA LYS A 70 -11.10 4.61 15.62
C LYS A 70 -11.78 3.82 14.50
N HIS A 71 -12.06 4.47 13.37
CA HIS A 71 -12.63 3.84 12.17
C HIS A 71 -11.55 3.17 11.31
N ARG A 72 -10.34 3.76 11.25
CA ARG A 72 -9.19 3.19 10.52
C ARG A 72 -8.82 1.80 11.04
N ARG A 73 -8.67 1.59 12.36
CA ARG A 73 -8.36 0.25 12.91
C ARG A 73 -9.42 -0.79 12.56
N ARG A 74 -10.69 -0.39 12.54
CA ARG A 74 -11.83 -1.28 12.22
C ARG A 74 -11.90 -1.64 10.73
N LEU A 75 -11.56 -0.70 9.84
CA LEU A 75 -11.44 -0.91 8.38
C LEU A 75 -10.20 -1.74 8.02
N HIS A 76 -9.06 -1.44 8.64
CA HIS A 76 -7.80 -2.16 8.45
C HIS A 76 -7.90 -3.62 8.90
N SER A 77 -8.61 -3.88 10.00
CA SER A 77 -8.74 -5.23 10.58
C SER A 77 -9.66 -6.15 9.78
N ARG A 78 -10.46 -5.65 8.82
CA ARG A 78 -11.49 -6.45 8.14
C ARG A 78 -11.31 -6.66 6.64
N ASN A 79 -10.55 -5.83 5.92
CA ASN A 79 -10.65 -5.88 4.45
C ASN A 79 -9.35 -5.74 3.64
N LEU A 80 -8.38 -4.94 4.08
CA LEU A 80 -7.24 -4.60 3.21
C LEU A 80 -6.08 -5.59 3.34
N LEU A 81 -5.66 -5.89 4.57
CA LEU A 81 -4.51 -6.78 4.79
C LEU A 81 -4.84 -8.25 4.49
N GLU A 82 -6.03 -8.71 4.89
CA GLU A 82 -6.49 -10.07 4.61
C GLU A 82 -6.76 -10.31 3.13
N ARG A 83 -7.31 -9.34 2.38
CA ARG A 83 -7.41 -9.48 0.92
C ARG A 83 -6.04 -9.49 0.26
N LEU A 84 -5.14 -8.58 0.67
CA LEU A 84 -3.75 -8.58 0.17
C LEU A 84 -3.09 -9.94 0.41
N HIS A 85 -3.21 -10.49 1.63
CA HIS A 85 -2.60 -11.77 1.98
C HIS A 85 -3.31 -12.97 1.34
N LYS A 86 -4.65 -12.96 1.20
CA LYS A 86 -5.40 -14.01 0.48
C LYS A 86 -5.01 -14.05 -0.99
N GLU A 87 -4.87 -12.90 -1.66
CA GLU A 87 -4.49 -12.84 -3.07
C GLU A 87 -3.04 -13.32 -3.30
N ILE A 88 -2.12 -13.10 -2.36
CA ILE A 88 -0.73 -13.62 -2.42
C ILE A 88 -0.67 -15.12 -2.11
N LYS A 89 -1.47 -15.60 -1.16
CA LYS A 89 -1.43 -17.00 -0.70
C LYS A 89 -2.09 -17.97 -1.68
N CYS A 90 -3.02 -17.52 -2.52
CA CYS A 90 -3.81 -18.37 -3.43
C CYS A 90 -3.14 -18.67 -4.80
N ARG A 91 -1.84 -18.40 -4.97
CA ARG A 91 -1.10 -18.67 -6.22
C ARG A 91 0.23 -19.43 -6.02
N ARG A 92 0.21 -20.40 -5.09
CA ARG A 92 1.20 -21.47 -4.99
C ARG A 92 0.54 -22.81 -5.32
N THR A 93 0.30 -23.03 -6.60
CA THR A 93 0.27 -24.32 -7.29
C THR A 93 0.43 -24.06 -8.78
#